data_AF-A0A1Q5UC45-F1
#
_entry.id   AF-A0A1Q5UC45-F1
#
_cell.length_a   1.000
_cell.length_b   1.000
_cell.length_c   1.000
_cell.angle_alpha   90.00
_cell.angle_beta   90.00
_cell.angle_gamma   90.00
#
_symmetry.space_group_name_H-M   'P 1'
#
loop_
_entity.id
_entity.type
_entity.pdbx_description
1 polymer ?
#
loop_
_entity_poly.entity_id
_entity_poly.type
_entity_poly.pdbx_seq_one_letter_code
_entity_poly.pdbx_strand_id
1 'polypeptide(L)'
;MKYLVQEHGLDTQPGKKTPVYIEDIGPFNETILSTQEKKFYLGFQRIQVCLFNSLGLFTVHRRAALLSLQFKDLQISLQKDPRGGPPIPIIELTPEGTKKFLGLTK
;
A
#
# COMPACT_ATOMS: atom_id res chain seq x y z
N MET A 1 -4.11 5.91 25.65
CA MET A 1 -5.05 6.21 24.55
C MET A 1 -6.35 6.84 25.05
N LYS A 2 -7.15 6.20 25.93
CA LYS A 2 -8.42 6.77 26.41
C LYS A 2 -8.31 8.15 27.08
N TYR A 3 -7.25 8.39 27.84
CA TYR A 3 -6.98 9.68 28.49
C TYR A 3 -6.86 10.85 27.48
N LEU A 4 -6.05 10.67 26.42
CA LEU A 4 -5.84 11.71 25.39
C LEU A 4 -7.11 12.02 24.58
N VAL A 5 -7.95 11.01 24.34
CA VAL A 5 -9.25 11.20 23.68
C VAL A 5 -10.15 12.08 24.55
N GLN A 6 -10.12 11.88 25.86
CA GLN A 6 -10.96 12.61 26.81
C GLN A 6 -10.43 14.03 27.07
N GLU A 7 -9.11 14.19 27.23
CA GLU A 7 -8.44 15.48 27.44
C GLU A 7 -8.66 16.44 26.27
N HIS A 8 -8.65 15.92 25.04
CA HIS A 8 -8.79 16.74 23.83
C HIS A 8 -10.20 16.71 23.24
N GLY A 9 -11.18 16.08 23.91
CA GLY A 9 -12.57 16.01 23.44
C GLY A 9 -12.70 15.38 22.03
N LEU A 10 -11.86 14.39 21.72
CA LEU A 10 -11.82 13.79 20.40
C LEU A 10 -13.04 12.89 20.17
N ASP A 11 -13.57 12.95 18.95
CA ASP A 11 -14.68 12.09 18.53
C ASP A 11 -14.29 10.61 18.57
N THR A 12 -15.16 9.81 19.17
CA THR A 12 -15.01 8.34 19.25
C THR A 12 -15.87 7.61 18.23
N GLN A 13 -16.70 8.32 17.46
CA GLN A 13 -17.51 7.72 16.42
C GLN A 13 -16.62 7.10 15.34
N PRO A 14 -17.06 5.99 14.72
CA PRO A 14 -16.36 5.44 13.56
C PRO A 14 -16.28 6.50 12.46
N GLY A 15 -15.05 6.92 12.12
CA GLY A 15 -14.84 7.87 11.03
C GLY A 15 -15.40 7.36 9.70
N LYS A 16 -15.79 8.30 8.84
CA LYS A 16 -16.27 8.00 7.49
C LYS A 16 -15.21 7.17 6.74
N LYS A 17 -15.62 6.02 6.21
CA LYS A 17 -14.75 5.15 5.40
C LYS A 17 -14.66 5.66 3.97
N THR A 18 -13.90 6.74 3.77
CA THR A 18 -13.61 7.25 2.42
C THR A 18 -12.69 6.25 1.71
N PRO A 19 -13.06 5.76 0.51
CA PRO A 19 -12.20 4.86 -0.26
C PRO A 19 -10.99 5.62 -0.81
N VAL A 20 -9.91 4.88 -1.07
CA VAL A 20 -8.76 5.35 -1.85
C VAL A 20 -8.87 4.70 -3.22
N TYR A 21 -8.78 5.50 -4.28
CA TYR A 21 -8.82 5.02 -5.66
C TYR A 21 -7.42 4.75 -6.20
N ILE A 22 -7.32 4.01 -7.31
CA ILE A 22 -6.01 3.67 -7.90
C ILE A 22 -5.27 4.92 -8.37
N GLU A 23 -6.02 5.91 -8.84
CA GLU A 23 -5.53 7.21 -9.30
C GLU A 23 -4.88 8.01 -8.17
N ASP A 24 -5.29 7.77 -6.92
CA ASP A 24 -4.78 8.48 -5.74
C ASP A 24 -3.39 7.96 -5.30
N ILE A 25 -3.02 6.73 -5.68
CA ILE A 25 -1.76 6.11 -5.23
C ILE A 25 -0.54 6.83 -5.78
N GLY A 26 -0.59 7.30 -7.03
CA GLY A 26 0.49 8.07 -7.65
C GLY A 26 0.82 9.34 -6.85
N PRO A 27 -0.14 10.28 -6.72
CA PRO A 27 0.04 11.50 -5.93
C PRO A 27 0.41 11.22 -4.47
N PHE A 28 -0.15 10.17 -3.87
CA PHE A 28 0.14 9.80 -2.48
C PHE A 28 1.61 9.37 -2.30
N ASN A 29 2.11 8.50 -3.19
CA ASN A 29 3.49 8.06 -3.17
C ASN A 29 4.46 9.21 -3.50
N GLU A 30 4.11 10.10 -4.45
CA GLU A 30 4.90 11.30 -4.74
C GLU A 30 5.01 12.21 -3.50
N THR A 31 3.91 12.41 -2.78
CA THR A 31 3.89 13.17 -1.53
C THR A 31 4.82 12.54 -0.49
N ILE A 32 4.79 11.21 -0.33
CA ILE A 32 5.68 10.50 0.62
C ILE A 32 7.15 10.66 0.23
N LEU A 33 7.47 10.65 -1.07
CA LEU A 33 8.84 10.80 -1.55
C LEU A 33 9.35 12.23 -1.40
N SER A 34 8.50 13.24 -1.60
CA SER A 34 8.89 14.65 -1.63
C SER A 34 8.71 15.40 -0.30
N THR A 35 7.83 14.94 0.59
CA THR A 35 7.48 15.71 1.80
C THR A 35 8.69 15.96 2.71
N GLN A 36 8.78 17.17 3.24
CA GLN A 36 9.73 17.55 4.29
C GLN A 36 9.04 17.74 5.66
N GLU A 37 7.71 17.72 5.69
CA GLU A 37 6.90 17.92 6.90
C GLU A 37 6.98 16.73 7.84
N LYS A 38 7.17 15.51 7.29
CA LYS A 38 7.47 14.30 8.05
C LYS A 38 8.93 13.91 7.89
N LYS A 39 9.61 13.76 9.03
CA LYS A 39 10.93 13.13 9.07
C LYS A 39 10.78 11.61 9.08
N PHE A 40 11.29 10.99 8.03
CA PHE A 40 11.60 9.56 8.05
C PHE A 40 13.02 9.41 8.58
N TYR A 41 13.24 8.45 9.49
CA TYR A 41 14.57 8.23 10.08
C TYR A 41 15.59 7.75 9.04
N LEU A 42 15.12 7.03 8.02
CA LEU A 42 15.93 6.53 6.91
C LEU A 42 15.19 6.74 5.59
N GLY A 43 15.93 7.08 4.52
CA GLY A 43 15.35 7.18 3.17
C GLY A 43 14.65 5.90 2.72
N PHE A 44 15.14 4.74 3.16
CA PHE A 44 14.53 3.43 2.89
C PHE A 44 13.11 3.31 3.44
N GLN A 45 12.78 3.98 4.55
CA GLN A 45 11.41 3.96 5.10
C GLN A 45 10.41 4.60 4.13
N ARG A 46 10.80 5.64 3.37
CA ARG A 46 9.92 6.23 2.34
C ARG A 46 9.58 5.21 1.27
N ILE A 47 10.59 4.49 0.78
CA ILE A 47 10.43 3.44 -0.23
C ILE A 47 9.54 2.32 0.30
N GLN A 48 9.74 1.89 1.56
CA GLN A 48 8.90 0.88 2.20
C GLN A 48 7.44 1.31 2.30
N VAL A 49 7.17 2.57 2.65
CA VAL A 49 5.79 3.09 2.72
C VAL A 49 5.16 3.16 1.33
N CYS A 50 5.89 3.62 0.31
CA CYS A 50 5.37 3.63 -1.06
C CYS A 50 5.03 2.21 -1.54
N LEU A 51 5.91 1.24 -1.26
CA LEU A 51 5.66 -0.16 -1.58
C LEU A 51 4.44 -0.70 -0.82
N PHE A 52 4.32 -0.39 0.47
CA PHE A 52 3.17 -0.78 1.30
C PHE A 52 1.85 -0.23 0.76
N ASN A 53 1.81 1.04 0.35
CA ASN A 53 0.61 1.65 -0.22
C ASN A 53 0.21 0.99 -1.53
N SER A 54 1.17 0.78 -2.43
CA SER A 54 0.93 0.13 -3.72
C SER A 54 0.44 -1.31 -3.54
N LEU A 55 1.04 -2.08 -2.62
CA LEU A 55 0.59 -3.44 -2.29
C LEU A 55 -0.77 -3.46 -1.58
N GLY A 56 -1.09 -2.40 -0.84
CA GLY A 56 -2.37 -2.24 -0.16
C GLY A 56 -3.54 -2.21 -1.14
N LEU A 57 -3.34 -1.61 -2.30
CA LEU A 57 -4.32 -1.60 -3.37
C LEU A 57 -4.67 -3.03 -3.84
N PHE A 58 -3.64 -3.85 -4.09
CA PHE A 58 -3.82 -5.23 -4.55
C PHE A 58 -4.47 -6.14 -3.50
N THR A 59 -4.25 -5.87 -2.22
CA THR A 59 -4.74 -6.69 -1.09
C THR A 59 -6.03 -6.17 -0.46
N VAL A 60 -6.69 -5.18 -1.09
CA VAL A 60 -7.89 -4.50 -0.57
C VAL A 60 -7.67 -3.97 0.85
N HIS A 61 -6.44 -3.49 1.13
CA HIS A 61 -5.98 -3.03 2.43
C HIS A 61 -6.24 -4.00 3.61
N ARG A 62 -6.34 -5.31 3.35
CA ARG A 62 -6.45 -6.31 4.41
C ARG A 62 -5.11 -6.38 5.15
N ARG A 63 -5.05 -5.71 6.31
CA ARG A 63 -3.83 -5.60 7.14
C ARG A 63 -3.11 -6.93 7.34
N ALA A 64 -3.85 -8.00 7.64
CA ALA A 64 -3.27 -9.32 7.83
C ALA A 64 -2.57 -9.86 6.56
N ALA A 65 -3.13 -9.60 5.37
CA ALA A 65 -2.54 -10.02 4.11
C ALA A 65 -1.25 -9.23 3.82
N LEU A 66 -1.27 -7.91 3.98
CA LEU A 66 -0.09 -7.06 3.80
C LEU A 66 1.08 -7.47 4.70
N LEU A 67 0.80 -7.75 5.97
CA LEU A 67 1.84 -8.10 6.95
C LEU A 67 2.37 -9.53 6.79
N SER A 68 1.66 -10.41 6.08
CA SER A 68 2.07 -11.80 5.85
C SER A 68 2.55 -12.06 4.42
N LEU A 69 2.54 -11.05 3.56
CA LEU A 69 3.09 -11.08 2.21
C LEU A 69 4.60 -11.35 2.26
N GLN A 70 5.06 -12.32 1.50
CA GLN A 70 6.49 -12.67 1.38
C GLN A 70 6.93 -12.55 -0.08
N PHE A 71 8.24 -12.46 -0.32
CA PHE A 71 8.79 -12.38 -1.69
C PHE A 71 8.35 -13.55 -2.58
N LYS A 72 8.18 -14.75 -2.02
CA LYS A 72 7.68 -15.94 -2.76
C LYS A 72 6.23 -15.80 -3.26
N ASP A 73 5.46 -14.88 -2.64
CA ASP A 73 4.08 -14.62 -3.02
C ASP A 73 3.99 -13.56 -4.13
N LEU A 74 5.14 -13.00 -4.56
CA LEU A 74 5.25 -11.97 -5.59
C LEU A 74 5.99 -12.49 -6.82
N GLN A 75 5.58 -12.00 -7.98
CA GLN A 75 6.25 -12.15 -9.25
C GLN A 75 6.66 -10.78 -9.77
N ILE A 76 7.91 -10.66 -10.21
CA ILE A 76 8.45 -9.43 -10.80
C ILE A 76 8.72 -9.71 -12.27
N SER A 77 8.18 -8.89 -13.16
CA SER A 77 8.36 -9.02 -14.61
C SER A 77 8.66 -7.66 -15.25
N LEU A 78 9.22 -7.70 -16.46
CA LEU A 78 9.35 -6.51 -17.31
C LEU A 78 8.39 -6.69 -18.47
N GLN A 79 7.38 -5.84 -18.56
CA GLN A 79 6.47 -5.82 -19.70
C GLN A 79 6.96 -4.83 -20.75
N LYS A 80 6.74 -5.16 -22.01
CA LYS A 80 7.00 -4.25 -23.12
C LYS A 80 6.01 -3.09 -23.04
N ASP A 81 6.51 -1.85 -23.12
CA ASP A 81 5.63 -0.69 -23.21
C ASP A 81 4.80 -0.78 -24.51
N PRO A 82 3.45 -0.76 -24.43
CA PRO A 82 2.60 -0.80 -25.62
C PRO A 82 2.79 0.40 -26.56
N ARG A 83 3.39 1.49 -26.07
CA ARG A 83 3.71 2.70 -26.84
C ARG A 83 5.15 2.71 -27.37
N GLY A 84 5.89 1.62 -27.18
CA GLY A 84 7.27 1.48 -27.67
C GLY A 84 8.34 2.15 -26.81
N GLY A 85 7.98 2.61 -25.61
CA GLY A 85 8.95 3.12 -24.62
C GLY A 85 9.77 2.02 -23.93
N PRO A 86 10.56 2.39 -22.91
CA PRO A 86 11.34 1.44 -22.12
C PRO A 86 10.46 0.37 -21.47
N PRO A 87 10.98 -0.86 -21.23
CA PRO A 87 10.24 -1.89 -20.51
C PRO A 87 9.76 -1.40 -19.14
N ILE A 88 8.51 -1.74 -18.80
CA ILE A 88 7.84 -1.32 -17.58
C ILE A 88 7.98 -2.43 -16.54
N PRO A 89 8.59 -2.17 -15.36
CA PRO A 89 8.63 -3.14 -14.28
C PRO A 89 7.25 -3.31 -13.67
N ILE A 90 6.86 -4.57 -13.49
CA ILE A 90 5.58 -4.96 -12.92
C ILE A 90 5.83 -5.86 -11.72
N ILE A 91 5.03 -5.64 -10.67
CA ILE A 91 4.95 -6.47 -9.49
C ILE A 91 3.54 -7.02 -9.41
N GLU A 92 3.42 -8.34 -9.45
CA GLU A 92 2.16 -9.07 -9.39
C GLU A 92 2.18 -10.06 -8.23
N LEU A 93 0.99 -10.48 -7.78
CA LEU A 93 0.89 -11.65 -6.92
C LEU A 93 1.04 -12.91 -7.77
N THR A 94 1.75 -13.91 -7.26
CA THR A 94 1.72 -15.25 -7.87
C THR A 94 0.30 -15.83 -7.82
N PRO A 95 -0.03 -16.85 -8.63
CA PRO A 95 -1.30 -17.55 -8.52
C PRO A 95 -1.57 -18.08 -7.10
N GLU A 96 -0.54 -18.64 -6.45
CA GLU A 96 -0.61 -19.12 -5.07
C GLU A 96 -0.82 -17.97 -4.07
N GLY A 97 -0.10 -16.86 -4.25
CA GLY A 97 -0.25 -15.65 -3.43
C GLY A 97 -1.64 -15.05 -3.57
N THR A 98 -2.18 -15.00 -4.80
CA THR A 98 -3.53 -14.55 -5.09
C THR A 98 -4.55 -15.41 -4.35
N LYS A 99 -4.46 -16.74 -4.45
CA LYS A 99 -5.37 -17.65 -3.73
C LYS A 99 -5.27 -17.48 -2.21
N LYS A 100 -4.07 -17.30 -1.68
CA LYS A 100 -3.80 -17.12 -0.25
C LYS A 100 -4.38 -15.82 0.30
N PHE A 101 -4.23 -14.71 -0.41
CA PHE A 101 -4.56 -13.37 0.11
C PHE A 101 -5.88 -12.80 -0.39
N LEU A 102 -6.25 -13.12 -1.62
CA LEU A 102 -7.46 -12.64 -2.29
C LEU A 102 -8.55 -13.70 -2.44
N GLY A 103 -8.20 -14.98 -2.24
CA GLY A 103 -9.18 -16.05 -2.21
C GLY A 103 -10.23 -15.83 -1.12
N LEU A 104 -11.50 -16.06 -1.47
CA LEU A 104 -12.57 -16.23 -0.49
C LEU A 104 -12.29 -17.54 0.26
N THR A 105 -11.90 -17.44 1.51
CA THR A 105 -12.00 -18.57 2.44
C THR A 105 -13.49 -18.77 2.70
N LYS A 106 -14.00 -19.97 2.41
CA LYS A 106 -15.37 -20.38 2.78
C LYS A 106 -15.55 -20.31 4.29
#